data_AF-A0A1G2XWR4-F1
#
_entry.id   AF-A0A1G2XWR4-F1
#
_cell.length_a   1.000
_cell.length_b   1.000
_cell.length_c   1.000
_cell.angle_alpha   90.00
_cell.angle_beta   90.00
_cell.angle_gamma   90.00
#
_symmetry.space_group_name_H-M   'P 1'
#
loop_
_entity.id
_entity.type
_entity.pdbx_description
1 polymer ?
#
loop_
_entity_poly.entity_id
_entity_poly.type
_entity_poly.pdbx_seq_one_letter_code
_entity_poly.pdbx_strand_id
1 'polypeptide(L)' 'MSKNYQIQPPPKEKGKKPLFRVVYVIDVGAGNVVKAARIAYDMMSSSDSIPPVLEVIDNKGNRVKIDLSRRKKKGKTL' A
#
# COMPACT_ATOMS: atom_id res chain seq x y z
N MET A 1 21.82 -13.59 -9.00
CA MET A 1 21.73 -12.15 -8.65
C MET A 1 20.25 -11.81 -8.44
N SER A 2 19.78 -11.73 -7.19
CA SER A 2 18.42 -11.25 -6.90
C SER A 2 18.38 -9.74 -7.10
N LYS A 3 17.59 -9.27 -8.08
CA LYS A 3 17.28 -7.84 -8.19
C LYS A 3 16.40 -7.47 -6.99
N ASN A 4 16.94 -6.65 -6.09
CA ASN A 4 16.18 -6.10 -4.97
C ASN A 4 15.26 -5.00 -5.49
N TYR A 5 14.01 -5.37 -5.81
CA TYR A 5 12.95 -4.42 -6.15
C TYR A 5 12.47 -3.70 -4.89
N GLN A 6 13.29 -2.78 -4.39
CA GLN A 6 12.94 -1.95 -3.23
C GLN A 6 12.18 -0.72 -3.68
N ILE A 7 11.00 -0.52 -3.10
CA ILE A 7 10.30 0.76 -3.20
C ILE A 7 11.13 1.79 -2.45
N GLN A 8 11.66 2.76 -3.20
CA GLN A 8 12.44 3.86 -2.64
C GLN A 8 11.54 4.78 -1.79
N PRO A 9 12.07 5.52 -0.81
CA PRO A 9 11.29 6.54 -0.10
C PRO A 9 10.81 7.65 -1.07
N PRO A 10 9.78 8.44 -0.69
CA PRO A 10 9.40 9.61 -1.46
C PRO A 10 10.56 10.62 -1.54
N PRO A 11 10.63 11.45 -2.59
CA PRO A 11 11.62 12.52 -2.69
C PRO A 11 11.59 13.44 -1.48
N LYS A 12 12.76 13.95 -1.08
CA LYS A 12 12.88 14.98 -0.04
C LYS A 12 12.62 16.35 -0.66
N GLU A 13 11.39 16.59 -1.10
CA GLU A 13 10.99 17.91 -1.61
C GLU A 13 10.86 18.93 -0.47
N LYS A 14 11.26 20.18 -0.74
CA LYS A 14 11.19 21.32 0.20
C LYS A 14 9.82 22.00 0.22
N GLY A 15 8.74 21.24 0.03
CA GLY A 15 7.38 21.76 0.14
C GLY A 15 7.02 22.13 1.59
N LYS A 16 5.95 22.91 1.79
CA LYS A 16 5.47 23.32 3.13
C LYS A 16 5.05 22.14 4.03
N LYS A 17 4.88 20.94 3.46
CA LYS A 17 4.50 19.71 4.17
C LYS A 17 5.38 18.54 3.69
N PRO A 18 5.69 17.55 4.56
CA PRO A 18 6.44 16.37 4.17
C PRO A 18 5.65 15.48 3.20
N LEU A 19 6.36 14.84 2.28
CA LEU A 19 5.79 13.82 1.39
C LEU A 19 5.78 12.46 2.07
N PHE A 20 4.69 11.72 1.85
CA PHE A 20 4.55 10.33 2.26
C PHE A 20 4.29 9.49 1.00
N ARG A 21 4.88 8.29 0.94
CA ARG A 21 4.56 7.30 -0.10
C ARG A 21 3.64 6.25 0.52
N VAL A 22 2.46 6.13 -0.06
CA VAL A 22 1.45 5.16 0.34
C VAL A 22 1.46 4.03 -0.68
N VAL A 23 1.69 2.79 -0.23
CA VAL A 23 1.78 1.61 -1.08
C VAL A 23 0.75 0.59 -0.63
N TYR A 24 -0.11 0.18 -1.56
CA TYR A 24 -0.94 -1.01 -1.40
C TYR A 24 -0.16 -2.22 -1.91
N VAL A 25 0.01 -3.23 -1.07
CA VAL A 25 0.66 -4.49 -1.46
C VAL A 25 -0.45 -5.52 -1.64
N ILE A 26 -0.56 -6.05 -2.86
CA ILE A 26 -1.55 -7.07 -3.23
C ILE A 26 -0.80 -8.20 -3.92
N ASP A 27 -0.84 -9.38 -3.31
CA ASP A 27 -0.29 -10.59 -3.91
C ASP A 27 -1.33 -11.21 -4.85
N VAL A 28 -0.97 -11.36 -6.14
CA VAL A 28 -1.87 -11.89 -7.17
C VAL A 28 -1.22 -13.06 -7.91
N GLY A 29 -1.96 -14.16 -8.05
CA GLY A 29 -1.56 -15.27 -8.91
C GLY A 29 -1.88 -14.96 -10.37
N ALA A 30 -0.87 -14.80 -11.23
CA ALA A 30 -1.06 -14.50 -12.65
C ALA A 30 0.07 -15.04 -13.53
N GLY A 31 -0.26 -15.36 -14.78
CA GLY A 31 0.71 -15.86 -15.76
C GLY A 31 1.60 -14.78 -16.41
N ASN A 32 1.28 -13.49 -16.23
CA ASN A 32 2.11 -12.38 -16.71
C ASN A 32 1.78 -11.05 -15.99
N VAL A 33 2.63 -10.05 -16.20
CA VAL A 33 2.55 -8.73 -15.54
C VAL A 33 1.28 -7.94 -15.88
N VAL A 34 0.77 -8.03 -17.11
CA VAL A 34 -0.45 -7.32 -17.54
C VAL A 34 -1.67 -7.92 -16.86
N LYS A 35 -1.74 -9.25 -16.79
CA LYS A 35 -2.81 -9.98 -16.10
C LYS A 35 -2.77 -9.73 -14.59
N ALA A 36 -1.58 -9.70 -13.99
CA ALA A 36 -1.40 -9.32 -12.58
C ALA A 36 -1.95 -7.91 -12.31
N ALA A 37 -1.59 -6.92 -13.13
CA ALA A 37 -2.05 -5.54 -12.98
C ALA A 37 -3.58 -5.42 -13.11
N ARG A 38 -4.18 -6.13 -14.07
CA ARG A 38 -5.64 -6.15 -14.23
C ARG A 38 -6.36 -6.78 -13.04
N ILE A 39 -5.89 -7.93 -12.55
CA ILE A 39 -6.47 -8.59 -11.37
C ILE A 39 -6.37 -7.66 -10.15
N ALA A 40 -5.22 -7.03 -9.93
CA ALA A 40 -5.04 -6.10 -8.82
C ALA A 40 -5.98 -4.88 -8.93
N TYR A 41 -6.16 -4.33 -10.14
CA TYR A 41 -7.12 -3.25 -10.39
C TYR A 41 -8.57 -3.65 -10.08
N ASP A 42 -8.97 -4.84 -10.52
CA ASP A 42 -10.31 -5.38 -10.28
C ASP A 42 -10.54 -5.61 -8.76
N MET A 43 -9.54 -6.13 -8.04
CA MET A 43 -9.55 -6.26 -6.58
C MET A 43 -9.67 -4.90 -5.87
N MET A 44 -8.99 -3.85 -6.35
CA MET A 44 -9.09 -2.52 -5.75
C MET A 44 -10.41 -1.82 -6.05
N SER A 45 -11.04 -2.12 -7.18
CA SER A 45 -12.24 -1.43 -7.67
C SER A 45 -13.55 -2.15 -7.29
N SER A 46 -13.48 -3.42 -6.87
CA SER A 46 -14.64 -4.20 -6.45
C SER A 46 -15.18 -3.72 -5.09
N SER A 47 -16.50 -3.52 -5.01
CA SER A 47 -17.20 -3.18 -3.76
C SER A 47 -17.13 -4.28 -2.70
N ASP A 48 -16.90 -5.51 -3.15
CA ASP A 48 -16.95 -6.72 -2.31
C ASP A 48 -15.53 -7.23 -1.98
N SER A 49 -14.50 -6.44 -2.29
CA SER A 49 -13.13 -6.85 -2.06
C SER A 49 -12.72 -6.75 -0.59
N ILE A 50 -11.78 -7.62 -0.21
CA ILE A 50 -11.19 -7.61 1.13
C ILE A 50 -10.31 -6.35 1.24
N PRO A 51 -10.47 -5.53 2.30
CA PRO A 51 -9.64 -4.34 2.46
C PRO A 51 -8.15 -4.72 2.53
N PRO A 52 -7.29 -4.08 1.72
CA PRO A 52 -5.90 -4.46 1.59
C PRO A 52 -5.07 -4.08 2.83
N VAL A 53 -3.87 -4.67 2.96
CA VAL A 53 -2.86 -4.16 3.90
C VAL A 53 -2.17 -2.95 3.27
N LEU A 54 -2.13 -1.85 4.01
CA LEU A 54 -1.49 -0.61 3.62
C LEU A 54 -0.09 -0.52 4.23
N GLU A 55 0.94 -0.31 3.42
CA GLU A 55 2.28 0.03 3.90
C GLU A 55 2.55 1.52 3.64
N VAL A 56 2.86 2.26 4.70
CA VAL A 56 3.20 3.68 4.64
C VAL A 56 4.69 3.84 4.86
N ILE A 57 5.35 4.54 3.94
CA ILE A 57 6.78 4.85 4.01
C ILE A 57 6.93 6.36 4.17
N ASP A 58 7.57 6.78 5.26
CA ASP A 58 7.86 8.19 5.51
C ASP A 58 9.12 8.69 4.76
N ASN A 59 9.40 9.97 4.86
CA ASN A 59 10.56 10.62 4.22
C ASN A 59 11.92 10.22 4.83
N LYS A 60 11.93 9.49 5.94
CA LYS A 60 13.12 8.90 6.56
C LYS A 60 13.29 7.42 6.18
N GLY A 61 12.33 6.84 5.46
CA GLY A 61 12.31 5.43 5.09
C GLY A 61 11.73 4.51 6.16
N ASN A 62 11.15 5.05 7.24
CA ASN A 62 10.44 4.24 8.23
C ASN A 62 9.16 3.68 7.60
N ARG A 63 8.81 2.45 7.98
CA ARG A 63 7.65 1.73 7.44
C ARG A 63 6.65 1.40 8.53
N VAL A 64 5.38 1.60 8.23
CA VAL A 64 4.26 1.15 9.07
C VAL A 64 3.29 0.34 8.22
N LYS A 65 2.89 -0.84 8.71
CA LYS A 65 1.84 -1.65 8.09
C LYS A 65 0.52 -1.45 8.83
N ILE A 66 -0.54 -1.16 8.08
CA ILE A 66 -1.89 -0.93 8.56
C ILE A 66 -2.80 -1.94 7.88
N ASP A 67 -3.30 -2.89 8.66
CA ASP A 67 -4.29 -3.85 8.19
C ASP A 67 -5.67 -3.19 8.13
N LEU A 68 -6.15 -2.87 6.92
CA LEU A 68 -7.45 -2.22 6.73
C LEU A 68 -8.63 -3.19 6.85
N SER A 69 -8.39 -4.52 6.90
CA SER A 69 -9.44 -5.52 7.07
C SER A 69 -10.07 -5.46 8.48
N ARG A 70 -9.30 -4.95 9.45
CA ARG A 70 -9.74 -4.75 10.82
C ARG A 70 -10.51 -3.45 10.94
N ARG A 71 -11.82 -3.47 10.66
CA ARG A 71 -12.72 -2.39 11.09
C ARG A 71 -12.56 -2.22 12.60
N LYS A 72 -12.06 -1.05 13.06
CA LYS A 72 -12.15 -0.69 14.48
C LYS A 72 -13.60 -0.84 14.90
N LYS A 73 -13.90 -1.72 15.86
CA LYS A 73 -15.15 -1.62 16.61
C LYS A 73 -15.22 -0.17 17.10
N LYS A 74 -16.26 0.57 16.72
CA LYS A 74 -16.57 1.87 17.33
C LYS A 74 -16.68 1.62 18.83
N GLY A 75 -15.65 2.03 19.57
CA GLY A 75 -15.51 1.75 20.99
C GLY A 75 -14.70 2.85 21.64
N LYS A 76 -15.42 3.92 22.00
CA LYS A 76 -15.09 5.02 22.93
C LYS A 76 -13.97 6.00 22.52
N THR A 77 -14.41 7.21 22.14
CA THR A 77 -14.02 8.53 22.70
C THR A 77 -13.23 8.38 24.02
N LEU A 78 -12.10 9.04 24.30
CA LEU A 78 -11.42 10.25 23.83
C LEU A 78 -9.92 9.97 23.70
#